data_AF-A0A3M1B5F7-F1
#
_entry.id   AF-A0A3M1B5F7-F1
#
_cell.length_a   1.000
_cell.length_b   1.000
_cell.length_c   1.000
_cell.angle_alpha   90.00
_cell.angle_beta   90.00
_cell.angle_gamma   90.00
#
_symmetry.space_group_name_H-M   'P 1'
#
loop_
_entity.id
_entity.type
_entity.pdbx_description
1 polymer ?
#
loop_
_entity_poly.entity_id
_entity_poly.type
_entity_poly.pdbx_seq_one_letter_code
_entity_poly.pdbx_strand_id
1 'polypeptide(L)'
;MARWDELASQARDYQLRLEKKVRRQLRFRRRKAIVELKRSYLRMIHLTERIVLGPLTPRLRMPHNVVFRWEKCQLLQYAPKGTPRYATPVIIIPPLMVTPDIFDLRPGHSMVESLLDAGLPVFLFDFGIPEKEDRTITVNDYVLEFIPQAVERVREITGEAEVSMVGWSMGGIMI
;
A
#
# COMPACT_ATOMS: atom_id res chain seq x y z
N MET A 1 -19.87 -47.53 48.05
CA MET A 1 -20.80 -46.81 47.15
C MET A 1 -20.29 -45.43 46.78
N ALA A 2 -19.92 -44.55 47.74
CA ALA A 2 -19.46 -43.18 47.49
C ALA A 2 -18.36 -42.98 46.42
N ARG A 3 -17.37 -43.87 46.32
CA ARG A 3 -16.26 -43.78 45.34
C ARG A 3 -16.71 -43.97 43.88
N TRP A 4 -17.79 -44.73 43.65
CA TRP A 4 -18.32 -44.97 42.31
C TRP A 4 -19.18 -43.80 41.82
N ASP A 5 -19.89 -43.13 42.73
CA ASP A 5 -20.67 -41.94 42.42
C ASP A 5 -19.78 -40.74 42.06
N GLU A 6 -18.63 -40.61 42.74
CA GLU A 6 -17.63 -39.58 42.47
C GLU A 6 -16.94 -39.78 41.11
N LEU A 7 -16.54 -41.01 40.79
CA LEU A 7 -15.97 -41.36 39.47
C LEU A 7 -16.99 -41.14 38.34
N ALA A 8 -18.26 -41.49 38.57
CA ALA A 8 -19.33 -41.22 37.61
C ALA A 8 -19.56 -39.72 37.41
N SER A 9 -19.43 -38.91 38.47
CA SER A 9 -19.52 -37.45 38.38
C SER A 9 -18.35 -36.84 37.59
N GLN A 10 -17.11 -37.28 37.87
CA GLN A 10 -15.93 -36.83 37.14
C GLN A 10 -15.96 -37.21 35.66
N ALA A 11 -16.45 -38.40 35.33
CA ALA A 11 -16.62 -38.84 33.95
C ALA A 11 -17.65 -37.99 33.18
N ARG A 12 -18.78 -37.64 33.82
CA ARG A 12 -19.79 -36.75 33.24
C ARG A 12 -19.25 -35.34 33.00
N ASP A 13 -18.51 -34.79 33.96
CA ASP A 13 -17.87 -33.48 33.84
C ASP A 13 -16.83 -33.44 32.71
N TYR A 14 -16.05 -34.51 32.57
CA TYR A 14 -15.06 -34.63 31.50
C TYR A 14 -15.75 -34.70 30.12
N GLN A 15 -16.82 -35.49 29.99
CA GLN A 15 -17.62 -35.55 28.76
C GLN A 15 -18.22 -34.18 28.40
N LEU A 16 -18.80 -33.46 29.36
CA LEU A 16 -19.34 -32.11 29.15
C LEU A 16 -18.27 -31.10 28.69
N ARG A 17 -17.06 -31.16 29.25
CA ARG A 17 -15.93 -30.31 28.84
C ARG A 17 -15.47 -30.64 27.42
N LEU A 18 -15.36 -31.92 27.07
CA LEU A 18 -15.02 -32.38 25.73
C LEU A 18 -16.06 -31.91 24.70
N GLU A 19 -17.34 -32.10 24.98
CA GLU A 19 -18.42 -31.67 24.08
C GLU A 19 -18.40 -30.16 23.83
N LYS A 20 -18.21 -29.35 24.89
CA LYS A 20 -18.07 -27.90 24.76
C LYS A 20 -16.87 -27.52 23.89
N LYS A 21 -15.72 -28.21 24.06
CA LYS A 21 -14.51 -27.98 23.28
C LYS A 21 -14.72 -28.33 21.80
N VAL A 22 -15.32 -29.48 21.50
CA VAL A 22 -15.65 -29.92 20.14
C VAL A 22 -16.65 -28.97 19.47
N ARG A 23 -17.74 -28.60 20.15
CA ARG A 23 -18.71 -27.62 19.63
C ARG A 23 -18.08 -26.25 19.34
N ARG A 24 -17.15 -25.78 20.19
CA ARG A 24 -16.42 -24.53 19.96
C ARG A 24 -15.51 -24.63 18.73
N GLN A 25 -14.78 -25.74 18.59
CA GLN A 25 -13.91 -25.98 17.45
C GLN A 25 -14.68 -26.09 16.13
N LEU A 26 -15.82 -26.81 16.13
CA LEU A 26 -16.71 -26.92 14.97
C LEU A 26 -17.30 -25.56 14.56
N ARG A 27 -17.73 -24.74 15.53
CA ARG A 27 -18.20 -23.37 15.26
C ARG A 27 -17.11 -22.50 14.63
N PHE A 28 -15.87 -22.60 15.12
CA PHE A 28 -14.73 -21.88 14.55
C PHE A 28 -14.41 -22.34 13.12
N ARG A 29 -14.35 -23.66 12.87
CA ARG A 29 -14.12 -24.22 11.52
C ARG A 29 -15.21 -23.83 10.54
N ARG A 30 -16.49 -23.87 10.94
CA ARG A 30 -17.62 -23.40 10.11
C ARG A 30 -17.51 -21.92 9.76
N ARG A 31 -17.22 -21.05 10.73
CA ARG A 31 -17.03 -19.61 10.47
C ARG A 31 -15.87 -19.36 9.49
N LYS A 32 -14.75 -20.05 9.69
CA LYS A 32 -13.59 -19.94 8.78
C LYS A 32 -13.95 -20.39 7.37
N ALA A 33 -14.62 -21.54 7.24
CA ALA A 33 -15.07 -22.08 5.95
C ALA A 33 -16.05 -21.13 5.23
N ILE A 34 -17.00 -20.52 5.95
CA ILE A 34 -17.94 -19.55 5.36
C ILE A 34 -17.20 -18.29 4.86
N VAL A 35 -16.26 -17.76 5.64
CA VAL A 35 -15.45 -16.60 5.24
C VAL A 35 -14.59 -16.94 4.02
N GLU A 36 -14.01 -18.14 3.99
CA GLU A 36 -13.17 -18.62 2.90
C GLU A 36 -13.98 -18.85 1.62
N LEU A 37 -15.17 -19.44 1.73
CA LEU A 37 -16.11 -19.60 0.63
C LEU A 37 -16.55 -18.24 0.06
N LYS A 38 -16.89 -17.28 0.93
CA LYS A 38 -17.27 -15.92 0.53
C LYS A 38 -16.11 -15.20 -0.18
N ARG A 39 -14.88 -15.38 0.31
CA ARG A 39 -13.66 -14.85 -0.36
C ARG A 39 -13.41 -15.53 -1.71
N SER A 40 -13.58 -16.85 -1.81
CA SER A 40 -13.44 -17.58 -3.07
C SER A 40 -14.48 -17.16 -4.10
N TYR A 41 -15.73 -16.96 -3.67
CA TYR A 41 -16.81 -16.48 -4.52
C TYR A 41 -16.54 -15.07 -5.05
N LEU A 42 -16.12 -14.13 -4.19
CA LEU A 42 -15.74 -12.78 -4.61
C LEU A 42 -14.53 -12.78 -5.56
N ARG A 43 -13.52 -13.63 -5.32
CA ARG A 43 -12.39 -13.80 -6.25
C ARG A 43 -12.86 -14.31 -7.61
N MET A 44 -13.80 -15.25 -7.62
CA MET A 44 -14.34 -15.82 -8.84
C MET A 44 -15.14 -14.77 -9.63
N ILE A 45 -16.01 -13.99 -8.97
CA ILE A 45 -16.71 -12.87 -9.60
C ILE A 45 -15.71 -11.89 -10.21
N HIS A 46 -14.72 -11.42 -9.44
CA HIS A 46 -13.72 -10.49 -9.95
C HIS A 46 -12.89 -11.09 -11.09
N LEU A 47 -12.63 -12.40 -11.09
CA LEU A 47 -11.94 -13.08 -12.18
C LEU A 47 -12.81 -13.14 -13.43
N THR A 48 -14.08 -13.50 -13.30
CA THR A 48 -15.03 -13.55 -14.41
C THR A 48 -15.27 -12.15 -14.99
N GLU A 49 -15.42 -11.13 -14.14
CA GLU A 49 -15.48 -9.72 -14.56
C GLU A 49 -14.23 -9.32 -15.34
N ARG A 50 -13.02 -9.66 -14.86
CA ARG A 50 -11.76 -9.36 -15.58
C ARG A 50 -11.64 -10.06 -16.93
N ILE A 51 -12.16 -11.28 -17.06
CA ILE A 51 -12.09 -12.07 -18.29
C ILE A 51 -13.12 -11.59 -19.31
N VAL A 52 -14.34 -11.27 -18.86
CA VAL A 52 -15.47 -10.93 -19.74
C VAL A 52 -15.49 -9.45 -20.10
N LEU A 53 -15.20 -8.57 -19.14
CA LEU A 53 -15.30 -7.11 -19.31
C LEU A 53 -13.92 -6.45 -19.51
N GLY A 54 -12.83 -7.21 -19.45
CA GLY A 54 -11.49 -6.63 -19.26
C GLY A 54 -11.35 -6.00 -17.86
N PRO A 55 -10.23 -5.34 -17.52
CA PRO A 55 -10.18 -4.55 -16.30
C PRO A 55 -11.29 -3.48 -16.36
N LEU A 56 -12.25 -3.56 -15.42
CA LEU A 56 -13.43 -2.67 -15.32
C LEU A 56 -13.09 -1.17 -15.33
N THR A 57 -11.85 -0.83 -15.05
CA THR A 57 -11.26 0.47 -15.34
C THR A 57 -9.86 0.24 -15.91
N PRO A 58 -9.54 0.69 -17.13
CA PRO A 58 -8.14 0.81 -17.52
C PRO A 58 -7.44 1.63 -16.43
N ARG A 59 -6.29 1.16 -15.93
CA ARG A 59 -5.42 1.98 -15.08
C ARG A 59 -4.83 3.06 -15.97
N LEU A 60 -5.65 4.08 -16.25
CA LEU A 60 -5.23 5.30 -16.90
C LEU A 60 -4.46 6.08 -15.85
N ARG A 61 -3.17 5.77 -15.77
CA ARG A 61 -2.22 6.54 -14.99
C ARG A 61 -2.02 7.88 -15.66
N MET A 62 -1.76 8.89 -14.86
CA MET A 62 -1.27 10.15 -15.36
C MET A 62 0.06 9.90 -16.10
N PRO A 63 0.20 10.40 -17.34
CA PRO A 63 1.44 10.26 -18.10
C PRO A 63 2.59 10.86 -17.31
N HIS A 64 3.69 10.13 -17.21
CA HIS A 64 4.89 10.55 -16.49
C HIS A 64 6.14 10.00 -17.15
N ASN A 65 7.26 10.66 -16.88
CA ASN A 65 8.58 10.24 -17.29
C ASN A 65 9.45 10.01 -16.06
N VAL A 66 10.36 9.05 -16.14
CA VAL A 66 11.44 8.90 -15.17
C VAL A 66 12.51 9.94 -15.54
N VAL A 67 12.67 10.96 -14.70
CA VAL A 67 13.60 12.08 -14.95
C VAL A 67 14.93 11.93 -14.22
N PHE A 68 14.98 11.04 -13.25
CA PHE A 68 16.18 10.65 -12.56
C PHE A 68 16.08 9.21 -12.10
N ARG A 69 17.19 8.49 -12.20
CA ARG A 69 17.33 7.13 -11.70
C ARG A 69 18.65 7.03 -10.98
N TRP A 70 18.59 6.51 -9.76
CA TRP A 70 19.77 6.20 -8.95
C TRP A 70 19.56 4.82 -8.36
N GLU A 71 20.40 3.88 -8.78
CA GLU A 71 20.22 2.46 -8.50
C GLU A 71 18.79 2.00 -8.86
N LYS A 72 18.01 1.59 -7.86
CA LYS A 72 16.59 1.21 -7.98
C LYS A 72 15.62 2.37 -7.71
N CYS A 73 16.08 3.47 -7.13
CA CYS A 73 15.26 4.64 -6.88
C CYS A 73 14.98 5.38 -8.20
N GLN A 74 13.78 5.93 -8.31
CA GLN A 74 13.34 6.69 -9.47
C GLN A 74 12.64 7.97 -9.04
N LEU A 75 12.90 9.06 -9.75
CA LEU A 75 12.11 10.27 -9.65
C LEU A 75 11.20 10.35 -10.88
N LEU A 76 9.90 10.33 -10.64
CA LEU A 76 8.88 10.45 -11.67
C LEU A 76 8.45 11.91 -11.77
N GLN A 77 8.44 12.47 -12.97
CA GLN A 77 7.80 13.76 -13.28
C GLN A 77 6.54 13.51 -14.08
N TYR A 78 5.41 13.97 -13.56
CA TYR A 78 4.14 13.86 -14.26
C TYR A 78 3.98 14.96 -15.30
N ALA A 79 3.43 14.59 -16.46
CA ALA A 79 3.18 15.55 -17.53
C ALA A 79 2.06 16.50 -17.10
N PRO A 80 2.27 17.82 -17.19
CA PRO A 80 1.26 18.79 -16.80
C PRO A 80 0.10 18.78 -17.81
N LYS A 81 -1.14 19.00 -17.32
CA LYS A 81 -2.33 19.11 -18.17
C LYS A 81 -2.45 20.48 -18.89
N GLY A 82 -1.48 21.37 -18.72
CA GLY A 82 -1.42 22.72 -19.27
C GLY A 82 -0.22 23.49 -18.71
N THR A 83 -0.24 24.82 -18.79
CA THR A 83 0.79 25.65 -18.10
C THR A 83 0.56 25.59 -16.59
N PRO A 84 1.55 25.17 -15.78
CA PRO A 84 1.43 25.19 -14.33
C PRO A 84 1.09 26.60 -13.82
N ARG A 85 0.21 26.67 -12.82
CA ARG A 85 -0.18 27.92 -12.17
C ARG A 85 0.84 28.35 -11.11
N TYR A 86 1.49 27.36 -10.50
CA TYR A 86 2.48 27.56 -9.46
C TYR A 86 3.86 27.17 -9.97
N ALA A 87 4.86 27.97 -9.62
CA ALA A 87 6.26 27.70 -9.96
C ALA A 87 6.82 26.59 -9.06
N THR A 88 6.59 26.71 -7.74
CA THR A 88 7.04 25.74 -6.74
C THR A 88 6.49 24.34 -7.01
N PRO A 89 7.36 23.34 -7.29
CA PRO A 89 6.94 21.97 -7.49
C PRO A 89 6.53 21.29 -6.19
N VAL A 90 5.75 20.22 -6.30
CA VAL A 90 5.44 19.29 -5.20
C VAL A 90 6.06 17.93 -5.47
N ILE A 91 6.77 17.39 -4.47
CA ILE A 91 7.28 16.01 -4.47
C ILE A 91 6.50 15.15 -3.48
N ILE A 92 6.00 14.01 -3.95
CA ILE A 92 5.30 13.02 -3.13
C ILE A 92 6.31 11.98 -2.65
N ILE A 93 6.38 11.78 -1.33
CA ILE A 93 7.22 10.80 -0.66
C ILE A 93 6.36 9.64 -0.13
N PRO A 94 6.42 8.45 -0.76
CA PRO A 94 5.69 7.27 -0.34
C PRO A 94 6.29 6.64 0.93
N PRO A 95 5.58 5.72 1.60
CA PRO A 95 6.18 4.82 2.57
C PRO A 95 7.02 3.73 1.86
N LEU A 96 8.11 3.27 2.50
CA LEU A 96 9.13 2.39 1.90
C LEU A 96 8.64 1.04 1.32
N MET A 97 7.46 0.57 1.69
CA MET A 97 6.93 -0.75 1.30
C MET A 97 5.70 -0.68 0.39
N VAL A 98 5.45 0.49 -0.21
CA VAL A 98 4.30 0.71 -1.09
C VAL A 98 4.77 1.25 -2.43
N THR A 99 4.16 0.75 -3.51
CA THR A 99 4.48 1.24 -4.86
C THR A 99 3.82 2.60 -5.12
N PRO A 100 4.45 3.47 -5.94
CA PRO A 100 3.89 4.76 -6.37
C PRO A 100 2.46 4.73 -6.88
N ASP A 101 2.03 3.60 -7.43
CA ASP A 101 0.71 3.37 -8.00
C ASP A 101 -0.46 3.76 -7.08
N ILE A 102 -0.26 3.75 -5.75
CA ILE A 102 -1.31 4.09 -4.80
C ILE A 102 -1.73 5.57 -4.88
N PHE A 103 -0.86 6.45 -5.38
CA PHE A 103 -1.15 7.87 -5.54
C PHE A 103 -1.85 8.19 -6.88
N ASP A 104 -1.94 7.20 -7.77
CA ASP A 104 -2.46 7.35 -9.13
C ASP A 104 -3.24 6.09 -9.58
N LEU A 105 -4.38 5.84 -8.91
CA LEU A 105 -5.15 4.61 -9.05
C LEU A 105 -6.03 4.58 -10.31
N ARG A 106 -6.93 5.56 -10.44
CA ARG A 106 -7.88 5.72 -11.55
C ARG A 106 -8.32 7.18 -11.67
N PRO A 107 -8.83 7.61 -12.85
CA PRO A 107 -9.39 8.94 -13.02
C PRO A 107 -10.44 9.27 -11.95
N GLY A 108 -10.38 10.49 -11.41
CA GLY A 108 -11.23 10.97 -10.30
C GLY A 108 -10.87 10.41 -8.92
N HIS A 109 -9.89 9.51 -8.83
CA HIS A 109 -9.35 8.96 -7.58
C HIS A 109 -7.82 8.89 -7.62
N SER A 110 -7.21 9.89 -8.24
CA SER A 110 -5.77 10.05 -8.30
C SER A 110 -5.39 11.35 -7.59
N MET A 111 -4.52 11.23 -6.59
CA MET A 111 -3.97 12.38 -5.88
C MET A 111 -3.09 13.19 -6.83
N VAL A 112 -2.29 12.49 -7.64
CA VAL A 112 -1.47 13.11 -8.69
C VAL A 112 -2.35 13.91 -9.65
N GLU A 113 -3.43 13.32 -10.14
CA GLU A 113 -4.39 14.01 -11.01
C GLU A 113 -4.92 15.29 -10.36
N SER A 114 -5.32 15.20 -9.10
CA SER A 114 -5.88 16.35 -8.36
C SER A 114 -4.88 17.49 -8.20
N LEU A 115 -3.59 17.17 -7.98
CA LEU A 115 -2.52 18.16 -7.86
C LEU A 115 -2.18 18.80 -9.22
N LEU A 116 -2.16 18.01 -10.30
CA LEU A 116 -1.98 18.51 -11.66
C LEU A 116 -3.14 19.43 -12.06
N ASP A 117 -4.38 19.07 -11.73
CA ASP A 117 -5.58 19.88 -11.98
C ASP A 117 -5.56 21.19 -11.16
N ALA A 118 -4.96 21.18 -9.97
CA ALA A 118 -4.72 22.38 -9.18
C ALA A 118 -3.62 23.29 -9.80
N GLY A 119 -2.89 22.81 -10.80
CA GLY A 119 -1.85 23.57 -11.50
C GLY A 119 -0.47 23.50 -10.86
N LEU A 120 -0.19 22.47 -10.05
CA LEU A 120 1.13 22.22 -9.46
C LEU A 120 2.00 21.36 -10.40
N PRO A 121 3.30 21.65 -10.53
CA PRO A 121 4.26 20.68 -11.08
C PRO A 121 4.42 19.52 -10.10
N VAL A 122 4.12 18.29 -10.52
CA VAL A 122 4.08 17.12 -9.63
C VAL A 122 5.21 16.15 -9.92
N PHE A 123 5.94 15.80 -8.86
CA PHE A 123 6.96 14.76 -8.83
C PHE A 123 6.58 13.69 -7.80
N LEU A 124 7.06 12.46 -8.02
CA LEU A 124 6.92 11.36 -7.06
C LEU A 124 8.24 10.60 -6.98
N PHE A 125 8.73 10.40 -5.75
CA PHE A 125 9.94 9.63 -5.51
C PHE A 125 9.61 8.17 -5.23
N ASP A 126 10.08 7.26 -6.08
CA ASP A 126 9.97 5.82 -5.91
C ASP A 126 11.27 5.27 -5.33
N PHE A 127 11.23 4.68 -4.13
CA PHE A 127 12.40 4.03 -3.52
C PHE A 127 12.78 2.70 -4.18
N GLY A 128 11.91 2.17 -5.06
CA GLY A 128 12.05 0.85 -5.64
C GLY A 128 11.74 -0.27 -4.64
N ILE A 129 12.07 -1.50 -5.03
CA ILE A 129 11.81 -2.70 -4.23
C ILE A 129 13.07 -3.03 -3.43
N PRO A 130 12.99 -3.26 -2.10
CA PRO A 130 14.14 -3.70 -1.32
C PRO A 130 14.56 -5.14 -1.69
N GLU A 131 15.86 -5.32 -1.89
CA GLU A 131 16.57 -6.56 -2.19
C GLU A 131 17.53 -6.93 -1.05
N LYS A 132 18.31 -8.01 -1.19
CA LYS A 132 19.15 -8.55 -0.10
C LYS A 132 20.37 -7.67 0.20
N GLU A 133 20.77 -6.88 -0.77
CA GLU A 133 21.89 -5.97 -0.78
C GLU A 133 21.59 -4.76 0.13
N ASP A 134 20.31 -4.42 0.30
CA ASP A 134 19.83 -3.28 1.07
C ASP A 134 19.78 -3.52 2.59
N ARG A 135 20.23 -4.67 3.06
CA ARG A 135 20.14 -5.05 4.48
C ARG A 135 20.86 -4.10 5.43
N THR A 136 21.79 -3.31 4.90
CA THR A 136 22.57 -2.31 5.64
C THR A 136 21.96 -0.92 5.58
N ILE A 137 20.93 -0.69 4.74
CA ILE A 137 20.24 0.59 4.63
C ILE A 137 19.41 0.80 5.90
N THR A 138 19.59 1.96 6.50
CA THR A 138 18.93 2.44 7.70
C THR A 138 17.93 3.56 7.37
N VAL A 139 17.08 3.89 8.33
CA VAL A 139 16.18 5.06 8.20
C VAL A 139 16.97 6.36 7.98
N ASN A 140 18.16 6.49 8.57
CA ASN A 140 19.00 7.67 8.39
C ASN A 140 19.41 7.84 6.93
N ASP A 141 19.73 6.77 6.22
CA ASP A 141 20.12 6.86 4.81
C ASP A 141 18.96 7.40 3.96
N TYR A 142 17.73 6.95 4.22
CA TYR A 142 16.55 7.48 3.53
C TYR A 142 16.33 8.98 3.78
N VAL A 143 16.47 9.42 5.03
CA VAL A 143 16.19 10.80 5.47
C VAL A 143 17.31 11.77 5.09
N LEU A 144 18.57 11.35 5.23
CA LEU A 144 19.73 12.23 5.08
C LEU A 144 20.35 12.18 3.68
N GLU A 145 20.13 11.10 2.92
CA GLU A 145 20.72 10.93 1.60
C GLU A 145 19.67 10.84 0.50
N PHE A 146 18.71 9.91 0.61
CA PHE A 146 17.85 9.56 -0.53
C PHE A 146 16.84 10.67 -0.83
N ILE A 147 16.08 11.11 0.18
CA ILE A 147 15.07 12.15 0.02
C ILE A 147 15.73 13.51 -0.34
N PRO A 148 16.81 13.97 0.33
CA PRO A 148 17.48 15.21 -0.05
C PRO A 148 18.00 15.21 -1.48
N GLN A 149 18.57 14.10 -1.97
CA GLN A 149 19.01 13.99 -3.37
C GLN A 149 17.83 14.11 -4.34
N ALA A 150 16.69 13.49 -4.03
CA ALA A 150 15.48 13.62 -4.85
C ALA A 150 14.98 15.07 -4.90
N VAL A 151 14.97 15.76 -3.77
CA VAL A 151 14.58 17.18 -3.67
C VAL A 151 15.52 18.07 -4.47
N GLU A 152 16.84 17.87 -4.34
CA GLU A 152 17.82 18.65 -5.09
C GLU A 152 17.66 18.43 -6.59
N ARG A 153 17.40 17.19 -7.01
CA ARG A 153 17.13 16.89 -8.41
C ARG A 153 15.86 17.56 -8.93
N VAL A 154 14.82 17.68 -8.12
CA VAL A 154 13.63 18.46 -8.47
C VAL A 154 13.98 19.94 -8.67
N ARG A 155 14.80 20.53 -7.79
CA ARG A 155 15.26 21.91 -7.93
C ARG A 155 16.06 22.12 -9.21
N GLU A 156 17.00 21.23 -9.52
CA GLU A 156 17.79 21.28 -10.75
C GLU A 156 16.90 21.22 -12.01
N ILE A 157 15.89 20.35 -12.02
CA ILE A 157 15.00 20.17 -13.17
C ILE A 157 14.08 21.39 -13.36
N THR A 158 13.58 21.96 -12.26
CA THR A 158 12.59 23.04 -12.30
C THR A 158 13.21 24.43 -12.33
N GLY A 159 14.44 24.57 -11.83
CA GLY A 159 15.09 25.87 -11.58
C GLY A 159 14.58 26.57 -10.30
N GLU A 160 13.67 25.94 -9.55
CA GLU A 160 13.06 26.52 -8.37
C GLU A 160 13.88 26.28 -7.10
N ALA A 161 13.98 27.29 -6.23
CA ALA A 161 14.71 27.18 -4.97
C ALA A 161 13.92 26.39 -3.90
N GLU A 162 12.59 26.47 -3.95
CA GLU A 162 11.71 25.83 -2.98
C GLU A 162 10.99 24.63 -3.59
N VAL A 163 10.76 23.60 -2.78
CA VAL A 163 10.01 22.40 -3.15
C VAL A 163 9.03 22.09 -2.03
N SER A 164 7.76 21.98 -2.36
CA SER A 164 6.75 21.49 -1.42
C SER A 164 6.83 19.98 -1.31
N MET A 165 6.74 19.44 -0.10
CA MET A 165 6.82 18.00 0.14
C MET A 165 5.52 17.48 0.71
N VAL A 166 5.06 16.33 0.19
CA VAL A 166 3.92 15.62 0.75
C VAL A 166 4.32 14.19 1.06
N GLY A 167 4.34 13.87 2.35
CA GLY A 167 4.63 12.53 2.84
C GLY A 167 3.36 11.80 3.27
N TRP A 168 3.25 10.51 2.94
CA TRP A 168 2.16 9.65 3.39
C TRP A 168 2.67 8.51 4.28
N SER A 169 1.96 8.28 5.40
CA SER A 169 2.34 7.26 6.40
C SER A 169 3.80 7.48 6.84
N MET A 170 4.66 6.47 6.74
CA MET A 170 6.08 6.57 7.08
C MET A 170 6.82 7.61 6.22
N GLY A 171 6.36 7.87 4.99
CA GLY A 171 6.90 8.97 4.16
C GLY A 171 6.73 10.34 4.82
N GLY A 172 5.69 10.55 5.63
CA GLY A 172 5.49 11.79 6.39
C GLY A 172 6.33 11.89 7.66
N ILE A 173 6.89 10.77 8.14
CA ILE A 173 7.79 10.74 9.30
C ILE A 173 9.24 11.06 8.88
N MET A 174 9.56 10.82 7.60
CA MET A 174 10.92 10.94 7.04
C MET A 174 11.22 12.32 6.43
N ILE A 175 10.25 13.25 6.42
CA ILE A 175 10.37 14.60 5.86
C ILE A 175 10.22 15.66 6.95
#